data_AF-A0A846V061-F1
#
_entry.id   AF-A0A846V061-F1
#
_cell.length_a   1.000
_cell.length_b   1.000
_cell.length_c   1.000
_cell.angle_alpha   90.00
_cell.angle_beta   90.00
_cell.angle_gamma   90.00
#
_symmetry.space_group_name_H-M   'P 1'
#
loop_
_entity.id
_entity.type
_entity.pdbx_description
1 polymer ?
#
loop_
_entity_poly.entity_id
_entity_poly.type
_entity_poly.pdbx_seq_one_letter_code
_entity_poly.pdbx_strand_id
1 'polypeptide(L)'
;MNSSFARSSILGLFCAALVWCPRVSAMPKDTLCPHLRAFVVSVRAKETRKFEFHTSWGGPFKGMKENAFSAKYCDHDGYAPAKAACDDLMARGDVEFAGNNALLAMACLSPGTRFGWGTDLSRIDLTFGYVATRRDRDVTIRFDRDDQVGGMVLSVAVSAY
;
A
#
# COMPACT_ATOMS: atom_id res chain seq x y z
N MET A 1 42.75 64.84 -26.23
CA MET A 1 41.35 65.32 -26.13
C MET A 1 40.50 64.23 -25.51
N ASN A 2 39.84 64.54 -24.39
CA ASN A 2 38.71 63.84 -23.71
C ASN A 2 39.00 62.43 -23.14
N SER A 3 38.60 61.99 -21.94
CA SER A 3 37.89 62.52 -20.75
C SER A 3 38.12 61.46 -19.64
N SER A 4 38.54 61.80 -18.42
CA SER A 4 37.73 62.09 -17.21
C SER A 4 36.82 60.97 -16.66
N PHE A 5 37.20 60.49 -15.46
CA PHE A 5 36.44 60.12 -14.25
C PHE A 5 35.04 59.46 -14.31
N ALA A 6 35.01 58.26 -13.68
CA ALA A 6 34.12 57.78 -12.61
C ALA A 6 32.60 58.05 -12.67
N ARG A 7 31.81 56.97 -12.49
CA ARG A 7 30.66 56.95 -11.56
C ARG A 7 30.25 55.52 -11.21
N SER A 8 30.44 55.17 -9.93
CA SER A 8 29.71 54.11 -9.23
C SER A 8 28.22 54.34 -9.36
N SER A 9 27.48 53.30 -9.72
CA SER A 9 26.05 53.18 -9.46
C SER A 9 25.81 51.82 -8.81
N ILE A 10 25.91 51.82 -7.48
CA ILE A 10 25.32 50.81 -6.60
C ILE A 10 23.80 50.95 -6.77
N LEU A 11 23.14 49.96 -7.35
CA LEU A 11 21.68 49.92 -7.36
C LEU A 11 21.18 48.49 -7.22
N GLY A 12 20.34 48.28 -6.20
CA GLY A 12 19.30 47.25 -6.25
C GLY A 12 19.63 45.95 -5.53
N LEU A 13 19.70 46.01 -4.21
CA LEU A 13 19.52 44.86 -3.31
C LEU A 13 18.09 44.30 -3.50
N PHE A 14 17.90 43.38 -4.44
CA PHE A 14 16.66 42.60 -4.58
C PHE A 14 16.67 41.48 -3.53
N CYS A 15 16.17 41.79 -2.32
CA CYS A 15 15.81 40.80 -1.32
C CYS A 15 14.63 39.97 -1.83
N ALA A 16 14.91 38.93 -2.61
CA ALA A 16 13.96 37.84 -2.85
C ALA A 16 13.90 36.98 -1.58
N ALA A 17 13.05 37.38 -0.63
CA ALA A 17 12.59 36.49 0.42
C ALA A 17 11.74 35.39 -0.24
N LEU A 18 12.41 34.33 -0.69
CA LEU A 18 11.77 33.07 -1.04
C LEU A 18 11.13 32.54 0.25
N VAL A 19 9.84 32.84 0.40
CA VAL A 19 8.96 32.26 1.40
C VAL A 19 9.02 30.75 1.20
N TRP A 20 9.85 30.11 2.02
CA TRP A 20 9.96 28.67 2.13
C TRP A 20 8.67 28.18 2.79
N CYS A 21 7.64 27.95 1.98
CA CYS A 21 6.48 27.21 2.42
C CYS A 21 6.92 25.75 2.51
N PRO A 22 6.97 25.12 3.70
CA PRO A 22 7.10 23.68 3.75
C PRO A 22 5.86 23.13 3.05
N ARG A 23 6.05 22.53 1.87
CA ARG A 23 5.05 21.66 1.29
C ARG A 23 4.96 20.47 2.25
N VAL A 24 4.08 20.56 3.24
CA VAL A 24 3.50 19.38 3.87
C VAL A 24 2.76 18.71 2.73
N SER A 25 3.48 17.86 2.01
CA SER A 25 2.87 16.91 1.09
C SER A 25 2.03 16.04 2.00
N ALA A 26 0.72 16.31 2.04
CA ALA A 26 -0.22 15.42 2.69
C ALA A 26 -0.05 14.07 1.98
N MET A 27 0.69 13.14 2.60
CA MET A 27 0.68 11.74 2.17
C MET A 27 -0.79 11.38 2.01
N PRO A 28 -1.19 10.75 0.89
CA PRO A 28 -2.54 10.22 0.75
C PRO A 28 -2.88 9.49 2.06
N LYS A 29 -3.99 9.87 2.70
CA LYS A 29 -4.45 9.16 3.91
C LYS A 29 -4.45 7.68 3.55
N ASP A 30 -3.69 6.88 4.30
CA ASP A 30 -3.69 5.43 4.16
C ASP A 30 -5.11 4.94 4.48
N THR A 31 -5.91 4.77 3.43
CA THR A 31 -7.32 4.36 3.51
C THR A 31 -7.44 2.88 3.78
N LEU A 32 -6.43 2.09 3.40
CA LEU A 32 -6.42 0.65 3.54
C LEU A 32 -6.27 0.23 5.01
N CYS A 33 -5.38 0.90 5.75
CA CYS A 33 -5.03 0.45 7.09
C CYS A 33 -6.20 0.39 8.09
N PRO A 34 -7.12 1.38 8.16
CA PRO A 34 -8.33 1.28 8.96
C PRO A 34 -9.16 0.03 8.63
N HIS A 35 -9.29 -0.33 7.35
CA HIS A 35 -10.04 -1.50 6.90
C HIS A 35 -9.33 -2.81 7.27
N LEU A 36 -8.01 -2.88 7.13
CA LEU A 36 -7.23 -4.05 7.56
C LEU A 36 -7.36 -4.29 9.06
N ARG A 37 -7.21 -3.25 9.88
CA ARG A 37 -7.36 -3.36 11.33
C ARG A 37 -8.77 -3.78 11.71
N ALA A 38 -9.79 -3.21 11.06
CA ALA A 38 -11.19 -3.59 11.26
C ALA A 38 -11.44 -5.06 10.92
N PHE A 39 -10.84 -5.56 9.83
CA PHE A 39 -10.87 -6.97 9.48
C PHE A 39 -10.24 -7.85 10.56
N VAL A 40 -9.01 -7.56 11.01
CA VAL A 40 -8.33 -8.35 12.05
C VAL A 40 -9.14 -8.43 13.35
N VAL A 41 -9.68 -7.30 13.82
CA VAL A 41 -10.46 -7.28 15.08
C VAL A 41 -11.81 -7.98 14.97
N SER A 42 -12.36 -8.10 13.75
CA SER A 42 -13.70 -8.68 13.52
C SER A 42 -13.73 -10.21 13.62
N VAL A 43 -12.57 -10.86 13.47
CA VAL A 43 -12.47 -12.33 13.47
C VAL A 43 -12.75 -12.87 14.87
N ARG A 44 -13.78 -13.71 14.96
CA ARG A 44 -14.27 -14.31 16.22
C ARG A 44 -13.32 -15.41 16.69
N ALA A 45 -13.35 -15.70 17.99
CA ALA A 45 -12.53 -16.78 18.56
C ALA A 45 -12.86 -18.13 17.89
N LYS A 46 -11.83 -18.95 17.66
CA LYS A 46 -11.87 -20.23 16.96
C LYS A 46 -12.31 -20.14 15.49
N GLU A 47 -12.15 -18.97 14.88
CA GLU A 47 -12.35 -18.77 13.44
C GLU A 47 -11.04 -18.34 12.77
N THR A 48 -10.89 -18.77 11.51
CA THR A 48 -9.91 -18.22 10.58
C THR A 48 -10.66 -17.57 9.43
N ARG A 49 -10.31 -16.33 9.11
CA ARG A 49 -10.84 -15.60 7.96
C ARG A 49 -9.69 -15.09 7.11
N LYS A 50 -9.92 -14.99 5.80
CA LYS A 50 -8.93 -14.43 4.86
C LYS A 50 -9.60 -13.62 3.77
N PHE A 51 -8.81 -12.81 3.10
CA PHE A 51 -9.10 -12.33 1.77
C PHE A 51 -7.85 -12.46 0.89
N GLU A 52 -8.05 -12.45 -0.42
CA GLU A 52 -7.01 -12.54 -1.42
C GLU A 52 -7.22 -11.46 -2.48
N PHE A 53 -6.24 -10.59 -2.64
CA PHE A 53 -6.23 -9.57 -3.67
C PHE A 53 -5.26 -9.98 -4.78
N HIS A 54 -5.83 -10.20 -5.95
CA HIS A 54 -5.15 -10.71 -7.12
C HIS A 54 -4.92 -9.58 -8.11
N THR A 55 -3.72 -9.51 -8.67
CA THR A 55 -3.32 -8.51 -9.66
C THR A 55 -2.58 -9.15 -10.82
N SER A 56 -2.87 -8.73 -12.04
CA SER A 56 -2.19 -9.18 -13.26
C SER A 56 -1.82 -7.99 -14.12
N TRP A 57 -0.55 -7.92 -14.52
CA TRP A 57 -0.01 -6.90 -15.40
C TRP A 57 0.41 -7.51 -16.74
N GLY A 58 -0.02 -6.91 -17.85
CA GLY A 58 0.30 -7.39 -19.20
C GLY A 58 -0.62 -8.49 -19.73
N GLY A 59 -1.77 -8.73 -19.09
CA GLY A 59 -2.78 -9.69 -19.57
C GLY A 59 -3.90 -9.96 -18.57
N PRO A 60 -5.00 -10.59 -19.01
CA PRO A 60 -6.06 -11.03 -18.13
C PRO A 60 -5.65 -12.25 -17.29
N PHE A 61 -6.46 -12.53 -16.27
CA PHE A 61 -6.38 -13.79 -15.53
C PHE A 61 -6.79 -14.98 -16.39
N LYS A 62 -6.22 -16.15 -16.12
CA LYS A 62 -6.58 -17.41 -16.76
C LYS A 62 -8.08 -17.68 -16.59
N GLY A 63 -8.78 -17.90 -17.70
CA GLY A 63 -10.22 -18.14 -17.72
C GLY A 63 -11.10 -16.91 -17.92
N MET A 64 -10.53 -15.69 -17.89
CA MET A 64 -11.24 -14.46 -18.27
C MET A 64 -11.04 -14.17 -19.76
N LYS A 65 -12.14 -13.94 -20.50
CA LYS A 65 -12.13 -13.75 -21.96
C LYS A 65 -11.76 -12.32 -22.41
N GLU A 66 -11.63 -11.38 -21.48
CA GLU A 66 -11.40 -9.98 -21.82
C GLU A 66 -9.92 -9.69 -22.00
N ASN A 67 -9.57 -8.87 -23.01
CA ASN A 67 -8.22 -8.36 -23.15
C ASN A 67 -8.00 -7.25 -22.12
N ALA A 68 -7.27 -7.55 -21.05
CA ALA A 68 -6.93 -6.58 -20.01
C ALA A 68 -5.42 -6.32 -20.02
N PHE A 69 -5.02 -5.05 -20.12
CA PHE A 69 -3.62 -4.62 -19.91
C PHE A 69 -3.25 -4.70 -18.42
N SER A 70 -4.23 -4.46 -17.56
CA SER A 70 -4.15 -4.64 -16.12
C SER A 70 -5.46 -5.24 -15.63
N ALA A 71 -5.39 -6.22 -14.74
CA ALA A 71 -6.55 -6.82 -14.13
C ALA A 71 -6.34 -6.92 -12.61
N LYS A 72 -7.43 -6.75 -11.87
CA LYS A 72 -7.45 -7.00 -10.43
C LYS A 72 -8.79 -7.59 -10.02
N TYR A 73 -8.77 -8.48 -9.04
CA TYR A 73 -9.96 -8.96 -8.36
C TYR A 73 -9.63 -9.22 -6.90
N CYS A 74 -10.66 -9.27 -6.05
CA CYS A 74 -10.47 -9.57 -4.64
C CYS A 74 -11.50 -10.60 -4.20
N ASP A 75 -11.04 -11.71 -3.64
CA ASP A 75 -11.89 -12.71 -3.01
C ASP A 75 -11.87 -12.51 -1.49
N HIS A 76 -13.05 -12.44 -0.89
CA HIS A 76 -13.25 -12.27 0.54
C HIS A 76 -14.27 -13.27 1.11
N ASP A 77 -14.64 -14.31 0.35
CA ASP A 77 -15.56 -15.38 0.77
C ASP A 77 -16.87 -14.87 1.43
N GLY A 78 -17.41 -13.77 0.90
CA GLY A 78 -18.62 -13.14 1.46
C GLY A 78 -18.47 -12.50 2.85
N TYR A 79 -17.28 -12.49 3.45
CA TYR A 79 -17.06 -11.93 4.78
C TYR A 79 -17.04 -10.40 4.77
N ALA A 80 -18.12 -9.78 5.25
CA ALA A 80 -18.33 -8.33 5.16
C ALA A 80 -17.17 -7.46 5.71
N PRO A 81 -16.49 -7.79 6.83
CA PRO A 81 -15.33 -7.02 7.28
C PRO A 81 -14.13 -7.09 6.32
N ALA A 82 -13.92 -8.22 5.66
CA ALA A 82 -12.87 -8.35 4.64
C ALA A 82 -13.23 -7.60 3.35
N LYS A 83 -14.53 -7.52 3.01
CA LYS A 83 -15.03 -6.78 1.84
C LYS A 83 -14.54 -5.33 1.83
N ALA A 84 -14.54 -4.64 2.97
CA ALA A 84 -14.11 -3.24 3.02
C ALA A 84 -12.62 -3.05 2.64
N ALA A 85 -11.74 -3.96 3.06
CA ALA A 85 -10.34 -3.97 2.65
C ALA A 85 -10.21 -4.31 1.16
N CYS A 86 -10.98 -5.30 0.69
CA CYS A 86 -11.06 -5.63 -0.73
C CYS A 86 -11.53 -4.46 -1.59
N ASP A 87 -12.56 -3.73 -1.18
CA ASP A 87 -13.08 -2.59 -1.94
C ASP A 87 -12.02 -1.48 -2.09
N ASP A 88 -11.23 -1.21 -1.05
CA ASP A 88 -10.14 -0.23 -1.12
C ASP A 88 -8.99 -0.71 -2.02
N LEU A 89 -8.60 -1.99 -1.92
CA LEU A 89 -7.61 -2.60 -2.82
C LEU A 89 -8.11 -2.61 -4.28
N MET A 90 -9.37 -2.92 -4.50
CA MET A 90 -10.00 -2.86 -5.81
C MET A 90 -10.04 -1.43 -6.35
N ALA A 91 -10.16 -0.41 -5.51
CA ALA A 91 -10.11 0.98 -5.96
C ALA A 91 -8.68 1.48 -6.21
N ARG A 92 -7.73 1.15 -5.33
CA ARG A 92 -6.43 1.85 -5.21
C ARG A 92 -5.20 0.95 -5.29
N GLY A 93 -5.37 -0.36 -5.21
CA GLY A 93 -4.26 -1.31 -5.20
C GLY A 93 -3.43 -1.25 -6.48
N ASP A 94 -2.12 -1.38 -6.31
CA ASP A 94 -1.13 -1.35 -7.38
C ASP A 94 -1.15 -2.67 -8.16
N VAL A 95 -1.23 -2.58 -9.49
CA VAL A 95 -1.23 -3.77 -10.35
C VAL A 95 0.17 -4.05 -10.91
N GLU A 96 0.85 -3.02 -11.41
CA GLU A 96 2.22 -3.13 -11.96
C GLU A 96 3.25 -3.45 -10.87
N PHE A 97 3.14 -2.77 -9.73
CA PHE A 97 4.03 -2.93 -8.58
C PHE A 97 3.30 -3.61 -7.42
N ALA A 98 2.76 -4.80 -7.68
CA ALA A 98 1.85 -5.50 -6.76
C ALA A 98 2.42 -5.74 -5.35
N GLY A 99 3.75 -5.82 -5.20
CA GLY A 99 4.43 -5.92 -3.91
C GLY A 99 4.12 -4.75 -2.97
N ASN A 100 3.83 -3.56 -3.49
CA ASN A 100 3.46 -2.39 -2.69
C ASN A 100 2.22 -2.65 -1.84
N ASN A 101 1.25 -3.42 -2.34
CA ASN A 101 0.04 -3.76 -1.58
C ASN A 101 0.40 -4.55 -0.31
N ALA A 102 1.33 -5.50 -0.43
CA ALA A 102 1.81 -6.30 0.69
C ALA A 102 2.64 -5.46 1.67
N LEU A 103 3.52 -4.58 1.17
CA LEU A 103 4.30 -3.65 1.99
C LEU A 103 3.38 -2.73 2.82
N LEU A 104 2.33 -2.19 2.22
CA LEU A 104 1.33 -1.37 2.90
C LEU A 104 0.57 -2.17 3.97
N ALA A 105 0.14 -3.39 3.64
CA ALA A 105 -0.53 -4.27 4.61
C ALA A 105 0.36 -4.61 5.82
N MET A 106 1.63 -4.94 5.57
CA MET A 106 2.61 -5.22 6.62
C MET A 106 2.90 -3.99 7.48
N ALA A 107 3.13 -2.83 6.86
CA ALA A 107 3.39 -1.59 7.58
C ALA A 107 2.20 -1.19 8.48
N CYS A 108 0.97 -1.47 8.03
CA CYS A 108 -0.24 -1.21 8.80
C CYS A 108 -0.39 -2.14 10.02
N LEU A 109 -0.27 -3.46 9.77
CA LEU A 109 -0.62 -4.51 10.74
C LEU A 109 0.55 -4.86 11.67
N SER A 110 1.79 -4.61 11.25
CA SER A 110 2.99 -4.74 12.05
C SER A 110 3.73 -3.40 12.08
N PRO A 111 3.29 -2.42 12.90
CA PRO A 111 3.80 -1.05 12.88
C PRO A 111 5.27 -0.91 13.32
N GLY A 112 5.92 -1.98 13.78
CA GLY A 112 7.37 -2.04 14.00
C GLY A 112 8.17 -2.39 12.74
N THR A 113 7.52 -2.94 11.71
CA THR A 113 8.16 -3.34 10.45
C THR A 113 8.54 -2.11 9.64
N ARG A 114 9.77 -2.10 9.11
CA ARG A 114 10.30 -1.04 8.26
C ARG A 114 10.89 -1.69 7.02
N PHE A 115 10.63 -1.09 5.87
CA PHE A 115 11.21 -1.50 4.60
C PHE A 115 12.19 -0.42 4.14
N GLY A 116 13.29 -0.85 3.52
CA GLY A 116 14.25 0.06 2.91
C GLY A 116 13.60 0.80 1.73
N TRP A 117 14.13 1.96 1.39
CA TRP A 117 13.71 2.66 0.18
C TRP A 117 13.99 1.81 -1.07
N GLY A 118 13.03 1.75 -2.00
CA GLY A 118 13.14 0.95 -3.22
C GLY A 118 13.03 -0.56 -3.00
N THR A 119 12.52 -1.02 -1.86
CA THR A 119 12.24 -2.45 -1.64
C THR A 119 11.22 -2.93 -2.67
N ASP A 120 11.63 -3.84 -3.54
CA ASP A 120 10.74 -4.60 -4.41
C ASP A 120 10.48 -5.97 -3.78
N LEU A 121 9.21 -6.27 -3.55
CA LEU A 121 8.80 -7.51 -2.91
C LEU A 121 8.28 -8.47 -3.97
N SER A 122 9.02 -9.54 -4.23
CA SER A 122 8.60 -10.61 -5.15
C SER A 122 7.83 -11.72 -4.46
N ARG A 123 8.16 -12.01 -3.19
CA ARG A 123 7.48 -13.02 -2.37
C ARG A 123 7.63 -12.73 -0.88
N ILE A 124 6.59 -13.04 -0.10
CA ILE A 124 6.65 -13.10 1.36
C ILE A 124 5.66 -14.14 1.89
N ASP A 125 6.00 -14.74 3.03
CA ASP A 125 5.08 -15.52 3.85
C ASP A 125 5.50 -15.34 5.31
N LEU A 126 4.70 -14.64 6.09
CA LEU A 126 5.00 -14.33 7.48
C LEU A 126 3.75 -14.37 8.34
N THR A 127 3.93 -14.80 9.58
CA THR A 127 2.89 -14.81 10.61
C THR A 127 3.40 -14.07 11.83
N PHE A 128 2.56 -13.20 12.40
CA PHE A 128 2.88 -12.46 13.61
C PHE A 128 1.63 -12.27 14.48
N GLY A 129 1.86 -12.15 15.78
CA GLY A 129 0.82 -11.83 16.73
C GLY A 129 0.32 -10.39 16.55
N TYR A 130 -0.99 -10.21 16.55
CA TYR A 130 -1.67 -8.93 16.55
C TYR A 130 -2.53 -8.81 17.81
N VAL A 131 -2.14 -7.91 18.71
CA VAL A 131 -2.89 -7.65 19.94
C VAL A 131 -4.03 -6.67 19.62
N ALA A 132 -5.13 -7.24 19.12
CA ALA A 132 -6.40 -6.57 18.91
C ALA A 132 -7.21 -6.67 20.21
N THR A 133 -7.11 -5.70 21.13
CA THR A 133 -7.85 -5.69 22.41
C THR A 133 -7.38 -6.79 23.40
N ARG A 134 -8.29 -7.38 24.21
CA ARG A 134 -7.99 -8.44 25.20
C ARG A 134 -7.80 -9.84 24.57
N ARG A 135 -7.69 -9.96 23.25
CA ARG A 135 -7.60 -11.26 22.57
C ARG A 135 -6.45 -11.25 21.58
N ASP A 136 -5.66 -12.30 21.62
CA ASP A 136 -4.57 -12.51 20.68
C ASP A 136 -5.12 -13.06 19.35
N ARG A 137 -4.48 -12.62 18.27
CA ARG A 137 -4.77 -13.01 16.89
C ARG A 137 -3.45 -13.25 16.19
N ASP A 138 -3.38 -14.29 15.39
CA ASP A 138 -2.26 -14.46 14.46
C ASP A 138 -2.68 -13.91 13.10
N VAL A 139 -1.88 -12.99 12.58
CA VAL A 139 -2.04 -12.44 11.23
C VAL A 139 -0.99 -13.07 10.34
N THR A 140 -1.42 -13.72 9.27
CA THR A 140 -0.56 -14.23 8.21
C THR A 140 -0.69 -13.35 6.99
N ILE A 141 0.44 -12.80 6.51
CA ILE A 141 0.51 -12.08 5.24
C ILE A 141 1.34 -12.91 4.29
N ARG A 142 0.75 -13.26 3.15
CA ARG A 142 1.43 -13.93 2.05
C ARG A 142 1.34 -13.09 0.79
N PHE A 143 2.45 -12.98 0.07
CA PHE A 143 2.51 -12.39 -1.25
C PHE A 143 3.30 -13.34 -2.14
N ASP A 144 2.71 -13.80 -3.23
CA ASP A 144 3.37 -14.73 -4.16
C ASP A 144 2.71 -14.67 -5.54
N ARG A 145 3.32 -15.31 -6.52
CA ARG A 145 2.66 -15.58 -7.81
C ARG A 145 1.61 -16.68 -7.63
N ASP A 146 0.45 -16.49 -8.26
CA ASP A 146 -0.53 -17.56 -8.45
C ASP A 146 -0.40 -18.12 -9.85
N ASP A 147 0.17 -19.32 -9.96
CA ASP A 147 0.37 -19.99 -11.25
C ASP A 147 -0.93 -20.58 -11.82
N GLN A 148 -1.97 -20.77 -11.01
CA GLN A 148 -3.27 -21.31 -11.45
C GLN A 148 -4.12 -20.24 -12.13
N VAL A 149 -4.18 -19.04 -11.55
CA VAL A 149 -4.95 -17.90 -12.06
C VAL A 149 -4.10 -16.95 -12.90
N GLY A 150 -2.79 -16.90 -12.65
CA GLY A 150 -1.86 -15.95 -13.25
C GLY A 150 -1.80 -14.64 -12.46
N GLY A 151 -0.61 -14.01 -12.40
CA GLY A 151 -0.41 -12.75 -11.68
C GLY A 151 0.07 -12.93 -10.24
N MET A 152 -0.01 -11.86 -9.46
CA MET A 152 0.43 -11.78 -8.08
C MET A 152 -0.76 -11.78 -7.12
N VAL A 153 -0.59 -12.36 -5.94
CA VAL A 153 -1.66 -12.47 -4.94
C VAL A 153 -1.16 -12.02 -3.59
N LEU A 154 -1.81 -11.01 -3.03
CA LEU A 154 -1.72 -10.65 -1.62
C LEU A 154 -2.82 -11.40 -0.86
N SER A 155 -2.44 -12.29 0.05
CA SER A 155 -3.34 -12.92 1.01
C SER A 155 -3.11 -12.36 2.40
N VAL A 156 -4.20 -11.99 3.08
CA VAL A 156 -4.18 -11.63 4.50
C VAL A 156 -5.14 -12.56 5.21
N ALA A 157 -4.61 -13.45 6.03
CA ALA A 157 -5.36 -14.39 6.85
C ALA A 157 -5.22 -14.04 8.34
N VAL A 158 -6.28 -14.26 9.09
CA VAL A 158 -6.34 -13.98 10.53
C VAL A 158 -6.91 -15.19 11.22
N SER A 159 -6.16 -15.74 12.17
CA SER A 159 -6.58 -16.84 13.03
C SER A 159 -6.75 -16.34 14.45
N ALA A 160 -7.89 -16.69 15.05
CA ALA A 160 -8.27 -16.28 16.38
C ALA A 160 -8.40 -17.51 17.27
N TYR A 161 -7.62 -17.57 18.35
CA TYR A 161 -7.65 -18.67 19.31
C TYR A 161 -8.47 -18.35 20.56
#